data_AF-A0A9D0Z1G0-F1
#
_entry.id   AF-A0A9D0Z1G0-F1
#
_cell.length_a   1.000
_cell.length_b   1.000
_cell.length_c   1.000
_cell.angle_alpha   90.00
_cell.angle_beta   90.00
_cell.angle_gamma   90.00
#
_symmetry.space_group_name_H-M   'P 1'
#
loop_
_entity.id
_entity.type
_entity.pdbx_description
1 polymer ?
#
loop_
_entity_poly.entity_id
_entity_poly.type
_entity_poly.pdbx_seq_one_letter_code
_entity_poly.pdbx_strand_id
1 'polypeptide(L)'
;MKRIGKVVLFGVCLGLVLVLIQNSFQIPEDVFMQGYWIAAIVVVLGALVINISYNLYYMGRVKKLLTLLYAGDSRGYIEGMEALRKTAKGKTLRSTLELNLAAGYMEEKDYGTAISILEAVDPKQLRVDSARVVRAINLCESYFLAGQTEKAQTLYDSSRPLFTKFRTGKAYGGNIAIVDVLEEISRGEFGQAKILLDKAKSTYQEPYLQKAYEEIGAILEKPQE
;
A
#
# COMPACT_ATOMS: atom_id res chain seq x y z
N MET A 1 26.76 2.34 2.32
CA MET A 1 27.96 2.72 3.11
C MET A 1 27.80 4.02 3.91
N LYS A 2 27.41 5.17 3.32
CA LYS A 2 27.36 6.48 4.03
C LYS A 2 26.48 6.57 5.28
N ARG A 3 25.38 5.80 5.39
CA ARG A 3 24.51 5.79 6.59
C ARG A 3 25.04 4.91 7.72
N ILE A 4 25.52 3.72 7.38
CA ILE A 4 26.06 2.77 8.37
C ILE A 4 27.30 3.37 9.04
N GLY A 5 28.22 3.96 8.28
CA GLY A 5 29.39 4.63 8.84
C GLY A 5 29.05 5.78 9.80
N LYS A 6 27.97 6.55 9.54
CA LYS A 6 27.51 7.61 10.44
C LYS A 6 26.94 7.06 11.76
N VAL A 7 26.19 5.96 11.70
CA VAL A 7 25.64 5.31 12.90
C VAL A 7 26.77 4.73 13.75
N VAL A 8 27.74 4.07 13.11
CA VAL A 8 28.92 3.53 13.80
C VAL A 8 29.73 4.65 14.44
N LEU A 9 30.03 5.73 13.70
CA LEU A 9 30.78 6.87 14.23
C LEU A 9 30.06 7.50 15.43
N PHE A 10 28.75 7.71 15.34
CA PHE A 10 27.96 8.25 16.45
C PHE A 10 28.00 7.34 17.67
N GLY A 11 27.86 6.03 17.47
CA GLY A 11 27.96 5.04 18.54
C GLY A 11 29.34 5.04 19.23
N VAL A 12 30.42 5.12 18.45
CA VAL A 12 31.79 5.21 18.98
C VAL A 12 32.00 6.51 19.76
N CYS A 13 31.58 7.65 19.22
CA CYS A 13 31.67 8.93 19.92
C CYS A 13 30.88 8.92 21.24
N LEU A 14 29.66 8.38 21.21
CA LEU A 14 28.83 8.25 22.41
C LEU A 14 29.51 7.35 23.46
N GLY A 15 30.06 6.22 23.03
CA GLY A 15 30.81 5.30 23.90
C GLY A 15 32.02 5.97 24.56
N LEU A 16 32.82 6.72 23.80
CA LEU A 16 33.96 7.46 24.33
C LEU A 16 33.54 8.51 25.36
N VAL A 17 32.47 9.26 25.09
CA VAL A 17 31.91 10.24 26.04
C VAL A 17 31.47 9.55 27.33
N LEU A 18 30.78 8.40 27.21
CA LEU A 18 30.32 7.63 28.36
C LEU A 18 31.49 7.10 29.22
N VAL A 19 32.58 6.64 28.60
CA VAL A 19 33.80 6.21 29.30
C VAL A 19 34.48 7.39 30.01
N LEU A 20 34.56 8.56 29.36
CA LEU A 20 35.10 9.77 30.00
C LEU A 20 34.28 10.19 31.22
N ILE A 21 32.95 10.10 31.15
CA ILE A 21 32.06 10.36 32.28
C ILE A 21 32.30 9.33 33.40
N GLN A 22 32.34 8.04 33.07
CA GLN A 22 32.60 6.98 34.05
C GLN A 22 33.90 7.24 34.82
N ASN A 23 34.97 7.56 34.11
CA ASN A 23 36.29 7.79 34.69
C ASN A 23 36.36 9.10 35.50
N SER A 24 35.73 10.18 35.02
CA SER A 24 35.75 11.49 35.69
C SER A 24 35.00 11.47 37.03
N PHE A 25 33.93 10.68 37.12
CA PHE A 25 33.12 10.55 38.33
C PHE A 25 33.48 9.32 39.17
N GLN A 26 34.50 8.55 38.77
CA GLN A 26 34.96 7.32 39.45
C GLN A 26 33.82 6.34 39.76
N ILE A 27 32.89 6.18 38.81
CA ILE A 27 31.70 5.33 39.00
C ILE A 27 32.14 3.86 38.98
N PRO A 28 31.77 3.05 39.99
CA PRO A 28 32.04 1.60 40.00
C PRO A 28 31.53 0.92 38.72
N GLU A 29 32.33 0.01 38.17
CA GLU A 29 32.07 -0.61 36.88
C GLU A 29 30.74 -1.37 36.85
N ASP A 30 30.43 -2.10 37.93
CA ASP A 30 29.18 -2.83 38.10
C ASP A 30 27.95 -1.92 38.06
N VAL A 31 28.00 -0.81 38.79
CA VAL A 31 26.93 0.20 38.83
C VAL A 31 26.76 0.87 37.46
N PHE A 32 27.86 1.23 36.82
CA PHE A 32 27.85 1.83 35.50
C PHE A 32 27.25 0.89 34.45
N MET A 33 27.67 -0.38 34.43
CA MET A 33 27.19 -1.37 33.46
C MET A 33 25.71 -1.70 33.66
N GLN A 34 25.23 -1.78 34.91
CA GLN A 34 23.81 -1.95 35.19
C GLN A 34 22.99 -0.78 34.65
N GLY A 35 23.43 0.46 34.91
CA GLY A 35 22.79 1.67 34.38
C GLY A 35 22.80 1.73 32.85
N TYR A 36 23.92 1.35 32.23
CA TYR A 36 24.09 1.29 30.78
C TYR A 36 23.06 0.33 30.13
N TRP A 37 22.92 -0.89 30.65
CA TRP A 37 21.96 -1.86 30.12
C TRP A 37 20.51 -1.40 30.28
N ILE A 38 20.16 -0.82 31.42
CA ILE A 38 18.82 -0.25 31.64
C ILE A 38 18.55 0.88 30.63
N ALA A 39 19.48 1.82 30.48
CA ALA A 39 19.34 2.93 29.55
C ALA A 39 19.23 2.46 28.10
N ALA A 40 20.04 1.47 27.70
CA ALA A 40 19.99 0.89 26.36
C ALA A 40 18.60 0.29 26.06
N ILE A 41 18.02 -0.47 26.99
CA ILE A 41 16.67 -1.03 26.86
C ILE A 41 15.65 0.10 26.72
N VAL A 42 15.71 1.12 27.57
CA VAL A 42 14.79 2.27 27.53
C VAL A 42 14.86 3.00 26.18
N VAL A 43 16.06 3.23 25.65
CA VAL A 43 16.25 3.89 24.34
C VAL A 43 15.66 3.05 23.21
N VAL A 44 15.92 1.74 23.19
CA VAL A 44 15.40 0.85 22.14
C VAL A 44 13.88 0.76 22.20
N LEU A 45 13.30 0.57 23.39
CA LEU A 45 11.86 0.54 23.58
C LEU A 45 11.22 1.88 23.24
N GLY A 46 11.82 2.99 23.66
CA GLY A 46 11.34 4.34 23.33
C GLY A 46 11.30 4.57 21.82
N ALA A 47 12.36 4.20 21.09
CA ALA A 47 12.40 4.29 19.63
C ALA A 47 11.32 3.41 18.96
N LEU A 48 11.09 2.20 19.49
CA LEU A 48 10.02 1.31 19.02
C LEU A 48 8.63 1.94 19.22
N VAL A 49 8.35 2.46 20.42
CA VAL A 49 7.07 3.12 20.74
C VAL A 49 6.85 4.31 19.82
N ILE A 50 7.83 5.20 19.66
CA ILE A 50 7.73 6.36 18.76
C ILE A 50 7.40 5.91 17.33
N ASN A 51 8.07 4.88 16.82
CA ASN A 51 7.83 4.37 15.48
C ASN A 51 6.43 3.75 15.34
N ILE A 52 5.96 2.99 16.31
CA ILE A 52 4.61 2.40 16.31
C ILE A 52 3.55 3.51 16.39
N SER A 53 3.66 4.44 17.34
CA SER A 53 2.75 5.57 17.49
C SER A 53 2.69 6.42 16.22
N TYR A 54 3.83 6.63 15.56
CA TYR A 54 3.89 7.34 14.28
C TYR A 54 3.08 6.61 13.21
N ASN A 55 3.22 5.30 13.05
CA ASN A 55 2.44 4.54 12.06
C ASN A 55 0.94 4.49 12.41
N LEU A 56 0.59 4.34 13.69
CA LEU A 56 -0.81 4.35 14.15
C LEU A 56 -1.48 5.71 13.90
N TYR A 57 -0.76 6.81 14.10
CA TYR A 57 -1.26 8.14 13.77
C TYR A 57 -1.65 8.26 12.29
N TYR A 58 -0.76 7.84 11.38
CA TYR A 58 -1.06 7.87 9.95
C TYR A 58 -2.21 6.94 9.58
N MET A 59 -2.27 5.73 10.13
CA MET A 59 -3.37 4.80 9.90
C MET A 59 -4.72 5.40 10.35
N GLY A 60 -4.74 6.08 11.49
CA GLY A 60 -5.94 6.79 11.97
C GLY A 60 -6.37 7.92 11.03
N ARG A 61 -5.41 8.65 10.45
CA ARG A 61 -5.70 9.70 9.45
C ARG A 61 -6.25 9.10 8.15
N VAL A 62 -5.63 8.04 7.62
CA VAL A 62 -6.12 7.32 6.42
C VAL A 62 -7.53 6.80 6.65
N LYS A 63 -7.82 6.18 7.80
CA LYS A 63 -9.17 5.67 8.11
C LYS A 63 -10.23 6.78 8.10
N LYS A 64 -9.91 7.98 8.60
CA LYS A 64 -10.80 9.15 8.53
C LYS A 64 -10.97 9.67 7.10
N LEU A 65 -9.95 9.57 6.26
CA LEU A 65 -10.07 9.97 4.86
C LEU A 65 -10.90 8.95 4.07
N LEU A 66 -10.74 7.66 4.33
CA LEU A 66 -11.54 6.61 3.67
C LEU A 66 -13.05 6.80 3.85
N THR A 67 -13.50 7.42 4.95
CA THR A 67 -14.93 7.74 5.10
C THR A 67 -15.43 8.78 4.10
N LEU A 68 -14.56 9.69 3.63
CA LEU A 68 -14.88 10.61 2.54
C LEU A 68 -15.05 9.84 1.23
N LEU A 69 -14.10 8.95 0.93
CA LEU A 69 -14.15 8.12 -0.27
C LEU A 69 -15.42 7.26 -0.32
N TYR A 70 -15.78 6.61 0.79
CA TYR A 70 -17.01 5.82 0.89
C TYR A 70 -18.29 6.65 0.86
N ALA A 71 -18.22 7.94 1.22
CA ALA A 71 -19.33 8.88 1.06
C ALA A 71 -19.41 9.47 -0.36
N GLY A 72 -18.53 9.06 -1.28
CA GLY A 72 -18.45 9.58 -2.65
C GLY A 72 -17.67 10.89 -2.80
N ASP A 73 -17.07 11.41 -1.72
CA ASP A 73 -16.19 12.58 -1.77
C ASP A 73 -14.74 12.16 -2.09
N SER A 74 -14.54 11.71 -3.32
CA SER A 74 -13.23 11.27 -3.82
C SER A 74 -12.24 12.43 -3.90
N ARG A 75 -12.69 13.66 -4.18
CA ARG A 75 -11.81 14.84 -4.24
C ARG A 75 -11.29 15.24 -2.86
N GLY A 76 -12.15 15.33 -1.85
CA GLY A 76 -11.73 15.59 -0.47
C GLY A 76 -10.81 14.48 0.06
N TYR A 77 -11.06 13.23 -0.33
CA TYR A 77 -10.15 12.12 -0.06
C TYR A 77 -8.75 12.33 -0.69
N ILE A 78 -8.68 12.62 -2.00
CA ILE A 78 -7.42 12.85 -2.72
C ILE A 78 -6.63 13.99 -2.08
N GLU A 79 -7.26 15.16 -1.87
CA GLU A 79 -6.61 16.32 -1.27
C GLU A 79 -6.03 16.00 0.12
N GLY A 80 -6.81 15.32 0.95
CA GLY A 80 -6.36 14.89 2.28
C GLY A 80 -5.21 13.88 2.24
N MET A 81 -5.25 12.94 1.30
CA MET A 81 -4.20 11.94 1.10
C MET A 81 -2.91 12.56 0.59
N GLU A 82 -2.98 13.53 -0.31
CA GLU A 82 -1.81 14.28 -0.79
C GLU A 82 -1.17 15.11 0.31
N ALA A 83 -1.98 15.79 1.13
CA ALA A 83 -1.49 16.51 2.31
C ALA A 83 -0.76 15.57 3.27
N LEU A 84 -1.33 14.38 3.53
CA LEU A 84 -0.71 13.36 4.39
C LEU A 84 0.60 12.82 3.79
N ARG A 85 0.65 12.61 2.47
CA ARG A 85 1.83 12.14 1.74
C ARG A 85 3.01 13.12 1.85
N LYS A 86 2.75 14.43 1.88
CA LYS A 86 3.81 15.47 2.00
C LYS A 86 4.57 15.39 3.32
N THR A 87 3.91 15.00 4.41
CA THR A 87 4.53 14.90 5.75
C THR A 87 5.10 13.53 6.05
N ALA A 88 4.70 12.50 5.30
CA ALA A 88 5.05 11.11 5.55
C ALA A 88 6.55 10.83 5.34
N LYS A 89 7.20 10.34 6.40
CA LYS A 89 8.58 9.82 6.37
C LYS A 89 8.59 8.30 6.33
N GLY A 90 9.60 7.75 5.66
CA GLY A 90 9.81 6.30 5.55
C GLY A 90 9.21 5.72 4.26
N LYS A 91 9.96 4.82 3.60
CA LYS A 91 9.58 4.28 2.29
C LYS A 91 8.28 3.47 2.36
N THR A 92 8.18 2.51 3.29
CA THR A 92 7.01 1.64 3.41
C THR A 92 5.72 2.41 3.67
N LEU A 93 5.72 3.37 4.59
CA LEU A 93 4.54 4.20 4.84
C LEU A 93 4.13 5.00 3.60
N ARG A 94 5.11 5.61 2.91
CA ARG A 94 4.83 6.37 1.68
C ARG A 94 4.28 5.47 0.58
N SER A 95 4.83 4.28 0.39
CA SER A 95 4.28 3.31 -0.59
C SER A 95 2.84 2.93 -0.24
N THR A 96 2.52 2.68 1.03
CA THR A 96 1.13 2.40 1.44
C THR A 96 0.20 3.58 1.18
N LEU A 97 0.65 4.80 1.46
CA LEU A 97 -0.13 6.02 1.16
C LEU A 97 -0.33 6.20 -0.34
N GLU A 98 0.67 5.84 -1.17
CA GLU A 98 0.57 5.90 -2.62
C GLU A 98 -0.45 4.90 -3.17
N LEU A 99 -0.50 3.66 -2.65
CA LEU A 99 -1.55 2.71 -3.03
C LEU A 99 -2.95 3.25 -2.72
N ASN A 100 -3.13 3.86 -1.54
CA ASN A 100 -4.40 4.43 -1.13
C ASN A 100 -4.76 5.68 -1.95
N LEU A 101 -3.79 6.55 -2.24
CA LEU A 101 -4.00 7.74 -3.06
C LEU A 101 -4.40 7.36 -4.49
N ALA A 102 -3.76 6.35 -5.07
CA ALA A 102 -4.11 5.84 -6.40
C ALA A 102 -5.56 5.37 -6.47
N ALA A 103 -6.09 4.72 -5.42
CA ALA A 103 -7.50 4.34 -5.37
C ALA A 103 -8.45 5.55 -5.46
N GLY A 104 -8.08 6.70 -4.88
CA GLY A 104 -8.85 7.94 -5.02
C GLY A 104 -8.90 8.42 -6.47
N TYR A 105 -7.76 8.42 -7.16
CA TYR A 105 -7.69 8.79 -8.57
C TYR A 105 -8.45 7.79 -9.47
N MET A 106 -8.45 6.49 -9.14
CA MET A 106 -9.27 5.50 -9.83
C MET A 106 -10.77 5.80 -9.69
N GLU A 107 -11.24 6.25 -8.53
CA GLU A 107 -12.66 6.61 -8.34
C GLU A 107 -13.08 7.86 -9.14
N GLU A 108 -12.16 8.80 -9.35
CA GLU A 108 -12.34 9.95 -10.27
C GLU A 108 -12.12 9.56 -11.75
N LYS A 109 -11.83 8.28 -12.05
CA LYS A 109 -11.51 7.75 -13.39
C LYS A 109 -10.28 8.40 -14.03
N ASP A 110 -9.43 9.03 -13.22
CA ASP A 110 -8.11 9.51 -13.64
C ASP A 110 -7.09 8.37 -13.55
N TYR A 111 -7.24 7.41 -14.46
CA TYR A 111 -6.37 6.24 -14.55
C TYR A 111 -4.93 6.62 -14.91
N GLY A 112 -4.71 7.73 -15.61
CA GLY A 112 -3.37 8.22 -15.96
C GLY A 112 -2.54 8.57 -14.72
N THR A 113 -3.15 9.32 -13.80
CA THR A 113 -2.51 9.64 -12.51
C THR A 113 -2.38 8.41 -11.62
N ALA A 114 -3.41 7.56 -11.54
CA ALA A 114 -3.36 6.32 -10.77
C ALA A 114 -2.21 5.39 -11.22
N ILE A 115 -2.07 5.17 -12.54
CA ILE A 115 -0.97 4.40 -13.14
C ILE A 115 0.38 5.00 -12.76
N SER A 116 0.55 6.31 -12.94
CA SER A 116 1.81 7.01 -12.65
C SER A 116 2.24 6.82 -11.19
N ILE A 117 1.30 6.89 -10.25
CA ILE A 117 1.56 6.67 -8.83
C ILE A 117 1.93 5.20 -8.57
N LEU A 118 1.15 4.26 -9.11
CA LEU A 118 1.35 2.82 -8.87
C LEU A 118 2.64 2.28 -9.51
N GLU A 119 3.01 2.72 -10.71
CA GLU A 119 4.28 2.38 -11.38
C GLU A 119 5.47 2.85 -10.54
N ALA A 120 5.40 4.05 -9.95
CA ALA A 120 6.46 4.60 -9.11
C ALA A 120 6.68 3.81 -7.80
N VAL A 121 5.68 3.05 -7.34
CA VAL A 121 5.83 2.16 -6.18
C VAL A 121 6.63 0.92 -6.58
N ASP A 122 7.88 0.85 -6.13
CA ASP A 122 8.73 -0.34 -6.27
C ASP A 122 8.12 -1.54 -5.50
N PRO A 123 7.79 -2.66 -6.17
CA PRO A 123 7.22 -3.84 -5.53
C PRO A 123 8.06 -4.41 -4.38
N LYS A 124 9.38 -4.21 -4.38
CA LYS A 124 10.27 -4.66 -3.30
C LYS A 124 10.09 -3.87 -1.99
N GLN A 125 9.49 -2.68 -2.06
CA GLN A 125 9.19 -1.85 -0.89
C GLN A 125 7.91 -2.32 -0.17
N LEU A 126 7.07 -3.08 -0.88
CA LEU A 126 5.85 -3.69 -0.36
C LEU A 126 6.19 -5.05 0.27
N ARG A 127 6.57 -5.01 1.55
CA ARG A 127 7.08 -6.19 2.28
C ARG A 127 6.06 -7.29 2.48
N VAL A 128 4.76 -6.96 2.43
CA VAL A 128 3.67 -7.89 2.67
C VAL A 128 2.92 -8.16 1.37
N ASP A 129 2.56 -9.42 1.16
CA ASP A 129 1.87 -9.88 -0.05
C ASP A 129 0.53 -9.17 -0.26
N SER A 130 -0.16 -8.80 0.83
CA SER A 130 -1.40 -8.03 0.77
C SER A 130 -1.22 -6.67 0.09
N ALA A 131 -0.13 -5.96 0.38
CA ALA A 131 0.13 -4.68 -0.29
C ALA A 131 0.53 -4.88 -1.75
N ARG A 132 1.28 -5.96 -2.04
CA ARG A 132 1.64 -6.32 -3.42
C ARG A 132 0.42 -6.67 -4.27
N VAL A 133 -0.54 -7.41 -3.71
CA VAL A 133 -1.74 -7.80 -4.43
C VAL A 133 -2.65 -6.60 -4.69
N VAL A 134 -2.79 -5.69 -3.71
CA VAL A 134 -3.52 -4.42 -3.91
C VAL A 134 -2.90 -3.60 -5.04
N ARG A 135 -1.57 -3.45 -5.06
CA ARG A 135 -0.89 -2.76 -6.15
C ARG A 135 -1.17 -3.42 -7.51
N ALA A 136 -1.05 -4.75 -7.58
CA ALA A 136 -1.24 -5.49 -8.81
C ALA A 136 -2.68 -5.38 -9.34
N ILE A 137 -3.68 -5.52 -8.46
CA ILE A 137 -5.10 -5.34 -8.79
C ILE A 137 -5.33 -3.94 -9.34
N ASN A 138 -5.01 -2.90 -8.56
CA ASN A 138 -5.30 -1.51 -8.91
C ASN A 138 -4.60 -1.10 -10.21
N LEU A 139 -3.37 -1.57 -10.42
CA LEU A 139 -2.60 -1.23 -11.61
C LEU A 139 -3.09 -2.01 -12.84
N CYS A 140 -3.46 -3.30 -12.70
CA CYS A 140 -4.10 -4.04 -13.79
C CYS A 140 -5.41 -3.37 -14.20
N GLU A 141 -6.28 -3.07 -13.24
CA GLU A 141 -7.56 -2.41 -13.47
C GLU A 141 -7.37 -1.05 -14.17
N SER A 142 -6.45 -0.22 -13.65
CA SER A 142 -6.15 1.08 -14.26
C SER A 142 -5.61 0.93 -15.68
N TYR A 143 -4.74 -0.06 -15.95
CA TYR A 143 -4.26 -0.30 -17.32
C TYR A 143 -5.38 -0.74 -18.27
N PHE A 144 -6.21 -1.70 -17.86
CA PHE A 144 -7.32 -2.16 -18.69
C PHE A 144 -8.30 -1.02 -19.00
N LEU A 145 -8.70 -0.25 -17.98
CA LEU A 145 -9.64 0.85 -18.15
C LEU A 145 -9.05 2.07 -18.89
N ALA A 146 -7.72 2.22 -18.87
CA ALA A 146 -7.02 3.21 -19.70
C ALA A 146 -6.68 2.71 -21.12
N GLY A 147 -7.08 1.48 -21.49
CA GLY A 147 -6.78 0.89 -22.80
C GLY A 147 -5.31 0.49 -23.00
N GLN A 148 -4.50 0.41 -21.95
CA GLN A 148 -3.10 -0.03 -22.00
C GLN A 148 -3.00 -1.56 -21.95
N THR A 149 -3.66 -2.24 -22.89
CA THR A 149 -3.89 -3.69 -22.87
C THR A 149 -2.61 -4.52 -22.77
N GLU A 150 -1.55 -4.19 -23.51
CA GLU A 150 -0.29 -4.95 -23.47
C GLU A 150 0.37 -4.92 -22.07
N LYS A 151 0.41 -3.73 -21.44
CA LYS A 151 0.91 -3.59 -20.07
C LYS A 151 0.01 -4.31 -19.06
N ALA A 152 -1.31 -4.22 -19.24
CA ALA A 152 -2.28 -4.90 -18.40
C ALA A 152 -2.07 -6.42 -18.43
N GLN A 153 -1.99 -7.01 -19.62
CA GLN A 153 -1.78 -8.45 -19.81
C GLN A 153 -0.45 -8.91 -19.21
N THR A 154 0.64 -8.18 -19.49
CA THR A 154 1.97 -8.50 -18.94
C THR A 154 1.96 -8.51 -17.41
N LEU A 155 1.34 -7.50 -16.79
CA LEU A 155 1.22 -7.43 -15.34
C LEU A 155 0.29 -8.51 -14.78
N TYR A 156 -0.84 -8.76 -15.44
CA TYR A 156 -1.80 -9.78 -15.04
C TYR A 156 -1.16 -11.17 -15.02
N ASP A 157 -0.47 -11.56 -16.09
CA ASP A 157 0.17 -12.86 -16.22
C ASP A 157 1.29 -13.05 -15.19
N SER A 158 2.15 -12.05 -15.02
CA SER A 158 3.21 -12.09 -14.00
C SER A 158 2.65 -12.09 -12.56
N SER A 159 1.44 -11.57 -12.35
CA SER A 159 0.77 -11.52 -11.04
C SER A 159 -0.09 -12.75 -10.74
N ARG A 160 -0.29 -13.68 -11.69
CA ARG A 160 -1.14 -14.88 -11.49
C ARG A 160 -0.82 -15.66 -10.22
N PRO A 161 0.46 -15.98 -9.88
CA PRO A 161 0.75 -16.70 -8.64
C PRO A 161 0.31 -15.93 -7.39
N LEU A 162 0.43 -14.60 -7.41
CA LEU A 162 0.01 -13.74 -6.32
C LEU A 162 -1.53 -13.67 -6.23
N PHE A 163 -2.22 -13.53 -7.36
CA PHE A 163 -3.68 -13.55 -7.41
C PHE A 163 -4.23 -14.88 -6.90
N THR A 164 -3.69 -16.02 -7.33
CA THR A 164 -4.12 -17.35 -6.86
C THR A 164 -4.09 -17.45 -5.33
N LYS A 165 -3.08 -16.87 -4.67
CA LYS A 165 -2.97 -16.88 -3.21
C LYS A 165 -4.12 -16.15 -2.50
N PHE A 166 -4.69 -15.12 -3.11
CA PHE A 166 -5.73 -14.28 -2.50
C PHE A 166 -7.12 -14.45 -3.13
N ARG A 167 -7.23 -15.22 -4.21
CA ARG A 167 -8.43 -15.34 -5.06
C ARG A 167 -9.68 -15.78 -4.31
N THR A 168 -9.56 -16.59 -3.27
CA THR A 168 -10.70 -17.11 -2.49
C THR A 168 -11.00 -16.30 -1.23
N GLY A 169 -10.17 -15.30 -0.91
CA GLY A 169 -10.32 -14.52 0.31
C GLY A 169 -11.31 -13.37 0.14
N LYS A 170 -12.15 -13.12 1.16
CA LYS A 170 -13.11 -11.99 1.17
C LYS A 170 -12.46 -10.61 0.98
N ALA A 171 -11.20 -10.46 1.36
CA ALA A 171 -10.51 -9.17 1.27
C ALA A 171 -10.19 -8.74 -0.16
N TYR A 172 -9.89 -9.68 -1.07
CA TYR A 172 -9.37 -9.36 -2.41
C TYR A 172 -9.99 -10.18 -3.54
N GLY A 173 -10.68 -11.27 -3.25
CA GLY A 173 -11.25 -12.18 -4.25
C GLY A 173 -12.19 -11.48 -5.23
N GLY A 174 -13.06 -10.59 -4.73
CA GLY A 174 -13.96 -9.79 -5.56
C GLY A 174 -13.22 -8.85 -6.53
N ASN A 175 -12.19 -8.15 -6.04
CA ASN A 175 -11.37 -7.27 -6.88
C ASN A 175 -10.55 -8.06 -7.92
N ILE A 176 -10.04 -9.24 -7.55
CA ILE A 176 -9.35 -10.13 -8.50
C ILE A 176 -10.33 -10.61 -9.58
N ALA A 177 -11.57 -10.94 -9.21
CA ALA A 177 -12.60 -11.34 -10.16
C ALA A 177 -12.95 -10.20 -11.13
N ILE A 178 -12.97 -8.95 -10.68
CA ILE A 178 -13.10 -7.77 -11.55
C ILE A 178 -11.97 -7.71 -12.58
N VAL A 179 -10.72 -7.90 -12.14
CA VAL A 179 -9.57 -7.91 -13.06
C VAL A 179 -9.66 -9.07 -14.06
N ASP A 180 -10.14 -10.25 -13.64
CA ASP A 180 -10.39 -11.37 -14.55
C ASP A 180 -11.43 -11.02 -15.63
N VAL A 181 -12.51 -10.31 -15.26
CA VAL A 181 -13.53 -9.85 -16.22
C VAL A 181 -12.94 -8.85 -17.21
N LEU A 182 -12.15 -7.88 -16.73
CA LEU A 182 -11.49 -6.88 -17.57
C LEU A 182 -10.47 -7.52 -18.54
N GLU A 183 -9.81 -8.59 -18.12
CA GLU A 183 -8.91 -9.35 -18.99
C GLU A 183 -9.65 -9.98 -20.16
N GLU A 184 -10.80 -10.62 -19.94
CA GLU A 184 -11.61 -11.20 -21.01
C GLU A 184 -12.22 -10.11 -21.91
N ILE A 185 -12.66 -8.98 -21.34
CA ILE A 185 -13.08 -7.80 -22.12
C ILE A 185 -11.95 -7.34 -23.05
N SER A 186 -10.71 -7.30 -22.54
CA SER A 186 -9.55 -6.88 -23.34
C SER A 186 -9.21 -7.81 -24.51
N ARG A 187 -9.69 -9.07 -24.45
CA ARG A 187 -9.56 -10.07 -25.51
C ARG A 187 -10.72 -10.07 -26.50
N GLY A 188 -11.77 -9.28 -26.24
CA GLY A 188 -13.02 -9.32 -27.02
C GLY A 188 -13.92 -10.50 -26.65
N GLU A 189 -13.61 -11.24 -25.58
CA GLU A 189 -14.36 -12.43 -25.15
C GLU A 189 -15.55 -12.03 -24.24
N PHE A 190 -16.44 -11.17 -24.76
CA PHE A 190 -17.52 -10.54 -24.01
C PHE A 190 -18.50 -11.55 -23.38
N GLY A 191 -18.74 -12.70 -24.04
CA GLY A 191 -19.56 -13.77 -23.51
C GLY A 191 -18.96 -14.39 -22.23
N GLN A 192 -17.66 -14.65 -22.26
CA GLN A 192 -16.93 -15.17 -21.11
C GLN A 192 -16.84 -14.12 -19.99
N ALA A 193 -16.59 -12.86 -20.34
CA ALA A 193 -16.57 -11.75 -19.40
C ALA A 193 -17.91 -11.61 -18.65
N LYS A 194 -19.05 -11.75 -19.33
CA LYS A 194 -20.38 -11.72 -18.71
C LYS A 194 -20.59 -12.86 -17.72
N ILE A 195 -20.22 -14.08 -18.08
CA ILE A 195 -20.28 -15.25 -17.19
C ILE A 195 -19.43 -15.03 -15.94
N LEU A 196 -18.21 -14.49 -16.10
CA LEU A 196 -17.33 -14.17 -14.98
C LEU A 196 -17.91 -13.06 -14.09
N LEU A 197 -18.52 -12.03 -14.67
CA LEU A 197 -19.14 -10.94 -13.92
C LEU A 197 -20.33 -11.44 -13.09
N ASP A 198 -21.20 -12.27 -13.66
CA ASP A 198 -22.35 -12.84 -12.95
C ASP A 198 -21.89 -13.79 -11.82
N LYS A 199 -20.82 -14.55 -12.05
CA LYS A 199 -20.18 -15.35 -11.00
C LYS A 199 -19.60 -14.47 -9.90
N ALA A 200 -18.94 -13.36 -10.25
CA ALA A 200 -18.38 -12.43 -9.27
C ALA A 200 -19.49 -11.83 -8.40
N LYS A 201 -20.57 -11.30 -9.00
CA LYS A 201 -21.74 -10.73 -8.31
C LYS A 201 -22.40 -11.72 -7.33
N SER A 202 -22.52 -12.99 -7.71
CA SER A 202 -23.13 -14.01 -6.85
C SER A 202 -22.21 -14.47 -5.72
N THR A 203 -20.89 -14.47 -5.94
CA THR A 203 -19.89 -14.94 -4.97
C THR A 203 -19.48 -13.85 -3.97
N TYR A 204 -19.31 -12.61 -4.43
CA TYR A 204 -18.78 -11.48 -3.68
C TYR A 204 -19.83 -10.36 -3.65
N GLN A 205 -20.45 -10.18 -2.49
CA GLN A 205 -21.60 -9.28 -2.31
C GLN A 205 -21.22 -8.04 -1.49
N GLU A 206 -19.94 -7.79 -1.30
CA GLU A 206 -19.44 -6.66 -0.53
C GLU A 206 -19.91 -5.33 -1.17
N PRO A 207 -20.48 -4.38 -0.39
CA PRO A 207 -21.08 -3.16 -0.94
C PRO A 207 -20.15 -2.33 -1.81
N TYR A 208 -18.85 -2.30 -1.51
CA TYR A 208 -17.86 -1.52 -2.25
C TYR A 208 -17.64 -2.03 -3.68
N LEU A 209 -18.01 -3.28 -3.99
CA LEU A 209 -17.84 -3.87 -5.33
C LEU A 209 -19.01 -3.53 -6.28
N GLN A 210 -20.16 -3.11 -5.75
CA GLN A 210 -21.38 -2.95 -6.54
C GLN A 210 -21.23 -1.91 -7.65
N LYS A 211 -20.62 -0.76 -7.33
CA LYS A 211 -20.33 0.28 -8.33
C LYS A 211 -19.47 -0.26 -9.48
N ALA A 212 -18.41 -1.00 -9.18
CA ALA A 212 -17.55 -1.58 -10.22
C ALA A 212 -18.31 -2.61 -11.07
N TYR A 213 -19.18 -3.41 -10.46
CA TYR A 213 -20.04 -4.35 -11.20
C TYR A 213 -21.04 -3.68 -12.13
N GLU A 214 -21.62 -2.56 -11.72
CA GLU A 214 -22.51 -1.76 -12.56
C GLU A 214 -21.74 -1.12 -13.72
N GLU A 215 -20.59 -0.52 -13.45
CA GLU A 215 -19.76 0.13 -14.48
C GLU A 215 -19.25 -0.86 -15.53
N ILE A 216 -18.77 -2.03 -15.10
CA ILE A 216 -18.32 -3.08 -16.02
C ILE A 216 -19.52 -3.71 -16.76
N GLY A 217 -20.65 -3.87 -16.10
CA GLY A 217 -21.90 -4.30 -16.74
C GLY A 217 -22.29 -3.37 -17.89
N ALA A 218 -22.21 -2.06 -17.67
CA ALA A 218 -22.49 -1.06 -18.71
C ALA A 218 -21.49 -1.10 -19.88
N ILE A 219 -20.24 -1.51 -19.66
CA ILE A 219 -19.28 -1.75 -20.74
C ILE A 219 -19.71 -2.95 -21.60
N LEU A 220 -20.15 -4.04 -20.95
CA LEU A 220 -20.58 -5.27 -21.63
C LEU A 220 -21.91 -5.13 -22.40
N GLU A 221 -22.77 -4.20 -21.98
CA GLU A 221 -24.08 -3.95 -22.62
C GLU A 221 -24.01 -3.04 -23.85
N LYS A 222 -22.91 -2.29 -24.04
CA LYS A 222 -22.74 -1.47 -25.24
C LYS A 222 -22.65 -2.34 -26.50
N PRO A 223 -23.22 -1.88 -27.64
CA PRO A 223 -22.98 -2.52 -28.92
C PRO A 223 -21.48 -2.56 -29.17
N GLN A 224 -20.95 -3.76 -29.37
CA GLN A 224 -19.54 -3.95 -29.72
C GLN A 224 -19.42 -3.70 -31.22
N GLU A 225 -18.61 -2.70 -31.61
CA GLU A 225 -18.33 -2.35 -33.02
C GLU A 225 -17.37 -3.35 -33.68
#